data_AF-A0A418KW48-F1
#
_entry.id   AF-A0A418KW48-F1
#
_cell.length_a   1.000
_cell.length_b   1.000
_cell.length_c   1.000
_cell.angle_alpha   90.00
_cell.angle_beta   90.00
_cell.angle_gamma   90.00
#
_symmetry.space_group_name_H-M   'P 1'
#
loop_
_entity.id
_entity.type
_entity.pdbx_description
1 polymer ?
#
loop_
_entity_poly.entity_id
_entity_poly.type
_entity_poly.pdbx_seq_one_letter_code
_entity_poly.pdbx_strand_id
1 'polypeptide(L)'
;TDDLRGRRLHLDQLRRAGGDDGRPRALHLATEDDVPWIRDPVRRAARLAGLLDDQVRVGTSGTEALTCALEYGDAILCTPAWAAAHRLRWRPLGDVAVRRSYTVASRPRVARELVLAVRPALSLAAGLVTDQEEPR
;
A
#
# COMPACT_ATOMS: atom_id res chain seq x y z
N THR A 1 20.79 -12.18 -1.75
CA THR A 1 19.64 -11.29 -1.52
C THR A 1 18.43 -12.17 -1.31
N ASP A 2 17.93 -12.29 -0.08
CA ASP A 2 16.75 -13.13 0.19
C ASP A 2 15.52 -12.40 -0.35
N ASP A 3 15.09 -12.77 -1.55
CA ASP A 3 13.89 -12.20 -2.17
C ASP A 3 12.67 -12.56 -1.32
N LEU A 4 11.75 -11.60 -1.15
CA LEU A 4 10.47 -11.84 -0.48
C LEU A 4 9.84 -13.12 -1.07
N ARG A 5 9.52 -14.14 -0.26
CA ARG A 5 9.16 -15.49 -0.73
C ARG A 5 7.66 -15.76 -0.67
N GLY A 6 7.13 -16.48 -1.65
CA GLY A 6 5.73 -16.95 -1.68
C GLY A 6 4.78 -16.14 -2.57
N ARG A 7 3.46 -16.34 -2.39
CA ARG A 7 2.40 -15.60 -3.11
C ARG A 7 1.96 -14.35 -2.36
N ARG A 8 1.93 -14.40 -1.03
CA ARG A 8 1.60 -13.26 -0.14
C ARG A 8 2.86 -12.69 0.50
N LEU A 9 2.91 -11.38 0.70
CA LEU A 9 3.96 -10.79 1.53
C LEU A 9 3.56 -10.91 2.99
N HIS A 10 4.40 -11.52 3.81
CA HIS A 10 4.26 -11.48 5.27
C HIS A 10 5.26 -10.47 5.84
N LEU A 11 4.83 -9.68 6.81
CA LEU A 11 5.62 -8.59 7.39
C LEU A 11 6.88 -9.11 8.07
N ASP A 12 6.84 -10.32 8.63
CA ASP A 12 8.01 -10.97 9.24
C ASP A 12 9.17 -11.19 8.25
N GLN A 13 8.90 -11.20 6.94
CA GLN A 13 9.91 -11.26 5.87
C GLN A 13 10.72 -9.96 5.75
N LEU A 14 10.25 -8.86 6.34
CA LEU A 14 10.98 -7.59 6.40
C LEU A 14 11.87 -7.49 7.64
N ARG A 15 11.81 -8.47 8.56
CA ARG A 15 12.68 -8.50 9.73
C ARG A 15 14.13 -8.58 9.30
N ARG A 16 15.00 -7.93 10.06
CA ARG A 16 16.43 -8.14 9.96
C ARG A 16 16.75 -9.60 10.29
N ALA A 17 17.43 -10.31 9.39
CA ALA A 17 17.99 -11.62 9.70
C ALA A 17 19.20 -11.44 10.64
N GLY A 18 19.40 -12.37 11.57
CA GLY A 18 20.59 -12.36 12.42
C GLY A 18 21.85 -12.51 11.58
N GLY A 19 22.80 -11.57 11.72
CA GLY A 19 24.04 -11.53 10.93
C GLY A 19 23.98 -10.72 9.63
N ASP A 20 22.86 -10.04 9.35
CA ASP A 20 22.80 -9.06 8.26
C ASP A 20 23.27 -7.70 8.76
N ASP A 21 24.41 -7.24 8.25
CA ASP A 21 25.01 -5.93 8.58
C ASP A 21 24.26 -4.77 7.88
N GLY A 22 23.38 -5.11 6.93
CA GLY A 22 22.60 -4.16 6.14
C GLY A 22 21.50 -3.43 6.91
N ARG A 23 20.99 -2.37 6.28
CA ARG A 23 19.80 -1.65 6.73
C ARG A 23 18.59 -2.60 6.70
N PRO A 24 17.75 -2.64 7.75
CA PRO A 24 16.51 -3.42 7.72
C PRO A 24 15.55 -2.90 6.65
N ARG A 25 14.87 -3.83 5.98
CA ARG A 25 13.85 -3.49 4.96
C ARG A 25 12.66 -2.79 5.62
N ALA A 26 12.12 -1.79 4.95
CA ALA A 26 10.95 -1.06 5.40
C ALA A 26 9.70 -1.36 4.56
N LEU A 27 8.54 -1.14 5.17
CA LEU A 27 7.26 -0.98 4.50
C LEU A 27 6.93 0.51 4.39
N HIS A 28 6.74 0.98 3.17
CA HIS A 28 6.36 2.36 2.87
C HIS A 28 4.85 2.49 2.67
N LEU A 29 4.25 3.47 3.33
CA LEU A 29 2.88 3.90 3.17
C LEU A 29 2.88 5.29 2.55
N ALA A 30 2.09 5.48 1.50
CA ALA A 30 1.91 6.79 0.89
C ALA A 30 1.22 7.74 1.88
N THR A 31 1.32 9.06 1.65
CA THR A 31 0.56 10.06 2.42
C THR A 31 -0.95 9.80 2.37
N GLU A 32 -1.44 9.23 1.27
CA GLU A 32 -2.84 8.83 1.09
C GLU A 32 -3.28 7.71 2.05
N ASP A 33 -2.33 6.86 2.49
CA ASP A 33 -2.59 5.78 3.44
C ASP A 33 -2.34 6.21 4.90
N ASP A 34 -1.98 7.47 5.15
CA ASP A 34 -1.86 8.04 6.49
C ASP A 34 -3.24 8.37 7.08
N VAL A 35 -4.09 7.35 7.12
CA VAL A 35 -5.41 7.38 7.73
C VAL A 35 -5.51 6.30 8.79
N PRO A 36 -6.16 6.56 9.95
CA PRO A 36 -6.14 5.64 11.09
C PRO A 36 -6.54 4.20 10.75
N TRP A 37 -7.57 4.02 9.90
CA TRP A 37 -8.08 2.69 9.53
C TRP A 37 -7.16 1.89 8.58
N ILE A 38 -6.14 2.50 7.99
CA ILE A 38 -5.09 1.79 7.23
C ILE A 38 -3.82 1.71 8.08
N ARG A 39 -3.31 2.86 8.52
CA ARG A 39 -2.03 2.98 9.22
C ARG A 39 -1.99 2.17 10.50
N ASP A 40 -3.01 2.26 11.35
CA ASP A 40 -2.95 1.70 12.70
C ASP A 40 -3.03 0.16 12.69
N PRO A 41 -3.90 -0.48 11.87
CA PRO A 41 -3.85 -1.93 11.66
C PRO A 41 -2.52 -2.42 11.10
N VAL A 42 -1.92 -1.69 10.15
CA VAL A 42 -0.61 -2.05 9.56
C VAL A 42 0.49 -1.95 10.61
N ARG A 43 0.57 -0.86 11.37
CA ARG A 43 1.54 -0.71 12.46
C ARG A 43 1.38 -1.79 13.52
N ARG A 44 0.14 -2.13 13.88
CA ARG A 44 -0.14 -3.21 14.83
C ARG A 44 0.34 -4.56 14.29
N ALA A 45 0.05 -4.89 13.04
CA ALA A 45 0.50 -6.13 12.40
C ALA A 45 2.04 -6.19 12.31
N ALA A 46 2.69 -5.08 11.96
CA ALA A 46 4.15 -4.99 11.90
C ALA A 46 4.80 -5.26 13.26
N ARG A 47 4.28 -4.65 14.34
CA ARG A 47 4.77 -4.90 15.70
C ARG A 47 4.61 -6.36 16.12
N LEU A 48 3.46 -6.97 15.81
CA LEU A 48 3.23 -8.40 16.08
C LEU A 48 4.17 -9.31 15.28
N ALA A 49 4.56 -8.88 14.07
CA ALA A 49 5.57 -9.54 13.25
C ALA A 49 7.01 -9.24 13.68
N GLY A 50 7.24 -8.47 14.74
CA GLY A 50 8.57 -8.17 15.27
C GLY A 50 9.36 -7.13 14.48
N LEU A 51 8.68 -6.25 13.74
CA LEU A 51 9.32 -5.12 13.06
C LEU A 51 9.56 -3.98 14.04
N LEU A 52 10.63 -3.21 13.80
CA LEU A 52 10.88 -1.95 14.48
C LEU A 52 9.88 -0.88 14.01
N ASP A 53 9.59 0.09 14.87
CA ASP A 53 8.65 1.17 14.56
C ASP A 53 9.10 2.01 13.33
N ASP A 54 10.40 2.15 13.10
CA ASP A 54 10.98 2.89 11.97
C ASP A 54 11.00 2.10 10.64
N GLN A 55 10.68 0.80 10.68
CA GLN A 55 10.46 -0.03 9.50
C GLN A 55 9.08 0.18 8.88
N VAL A 56 8.15 0.89 9.52
CA VAL A 56 6.88 1.29 8.91
C VAL A 56 6.88 2.80 8.66
N ARG A 57 7.24 3.18 7.44
CA ARG A 57 7.42 4.58 7.04
C ARG A 57 6.16 5.13 6.42
N VAL A 58 5.59 6.15 7.06
CA VAL A 58 4.34 6.76 6.65
C VAL A 58 4.63 8.10 5.98
N GLY A 59 3.91 8.41 4.90
CA GLY A 59 4.07 9.66 4.17
C GLY A 59 5.30 9.69 3.26
N THR A 60 5.89 8.53 2.93
CA THR A 60 6.97 8.46 1.95
C THR A 60 6.45 8.89 0.58
N SER A 61 7.20 9.74 -0.12
CA SER A 61 6.85 10.09 -1.49
C SER A 61 6.90 8.87 -2.41
N GLY A 62 6.07 8.82 -3.46
CA GLY A 62 6.04 7.69 -4.38
C GLY A 62 7.41 7.40 -5.02
N THR A 63 8.15 8.45 -5.40
CA THR A 63 9.51 8.33 -5.96
C THR A 63 10.49 7.76 -4.96
N GLU A 64 10.50 8.26 -3.72
CA GLU A 64 11.39 7.75 -2.67
C GLU A 64 11.08 6.29 -2.32
N ALA A 65 9.79 5.94 -2.19
CA ALA A 65 9.37 4.57 -1.95
C ALA A 65 9.81 3.62 -3.08
N LEU A 66 9.70 4.06 -4.34
CA LEU A 66 10.17 3.30 -5.50
C LEU A 66 11.69 3.09 -5.47
N THR A 67 12.46 4.16 -5.25
CA THR A 67 13.91 4.07 -5.11
C THR A 67 14.28 3.09 -3.99
N CYS A 68 13.64 3.20 -2.83
CA CYS A 68 13.89 2.29 -1.72
C CYS A 68 13.54 0.83 -2.03
N ALA A 69 12.44 0.59 -2.75
CA ALA A 69 12.06 -0.75 -3.16
C ALA A 69 13.06 -1.37 -4.15
N LEU A 70 13.56 -0.58 -5.10
CA LEU A 70 14.48 -1.05 -6.14
C LEU A 70 15.92 -1.23 -5.61
N GLU A 71 16.40 -0.32 -4.76
CA GLU A 71 17.77 -0.31 -4.25
C GLU A 71 17.94 -1.19 -2.99
N TYR A 72 16.95 -1.20 -2.11
CA TYR A 72 17.06 -1.83 -0.78
C TYR A 72 16.12 -3.03 -0.58
N GLY A 73 15.26 -3.33 -1.56
CA GLY A 73 14.27 -4.40 -1.44
C GLY A 73 13.14 -4.08 -0.46
N ASP A 74 12.90 -2.80 -0.18
CA ASP A 74 11.78 -2.34 0.64
C ASP A 74 10.43 -2.69 -0.03
N ALA A 75 9.37 -2.76 0.78
CA ALA A 75 8.01 -3.00 0.30
C ALA A 75 7.20 -1.70 0.28
N ILE A 76 6.23 -1.61 -0.63
CA ILE A 76 5.32 -0.47 -0.73
C ILE A 76 3.89 -0.97 -0.56
N LEU A 77 3.16 -0.43 0.41
CA LEU A 77 1.72 -0.67 0.51
C LEU A 77 1.03 0.07 -0.64
N CYS A 78 0.49 -0.68 -1.60
CA CYS A 78 -0.10 -0.12 -2.81
C CYS A 78 -1.21 -1.00 -3.38
N THR A 79 -2.02 -0.43 -4.27
CA THR A 79 -3.03 -1.17 -5.03
C THR A 79 -2.37 -2.02 -6.13
N PRO A 80 -3.03 -3.10 -6.61
CA PRO A 80 -2.53 -3.87 -7.76
C PRO A 80 -2.29 -3.00 -9.00
N ALA A 81 -3.20 -2.06 -9.26
CA ALA A 81 -3.12 -1.14 -10.39
C ALA A 81 -1.87 -0.25 -10.32
N TRP A 82 -1.54 0.27 -9.13
CA TRP A 82 -0.35 1.10 -8.93
C TRP A 82 0.94 0.28 -9.16
N ALA A 83 1.02 -0.92 -8.59
CA ALA A 83 2.16 -1.81 -8.82
C ALA A 83 2.34 -2.15 -10.31
N ALA A 84 1.25 -2.42 -11.04
CA ALA A 84 1.29 -2.67 -12.48
C ALA A 84 1.78 -1.45 -13.27
N ALA A 85 1.29 -0.25 -12.95
CA ALA A 85 1.71 1.00 -13.58
C ALA A 85 3.21 1.28 -13.41
N HIS A 86 3.80 0.84 -12.29
CA HIS A 86 5.22 0.98 -11.98
C HIS A 86 6.05 -0.29 -12.26
N ARG A 87 5.48 -1.31 -12.92
CA ARG A 87 6.14 -2.59 -13.26
C ARG A 87 6.74 -3.31 -12.04
N LEU A 88 6.11 -3.16 -10.88
CA LEU A 88 6.50 -3.86 -9.66
C LEU A 88 5.77 -5.20 -9.55
N ARG A 89 6.39 -6.14 -8.83
CA ARG A 89 5.73 -7.38 -8.46
C ARG A 89 4.71 -7.14 -7.36
N TRP A 90 3.42 -7.21 -7.69
CA TRP A 90 2.35 -7.10 -6.71
C TRP A 90 2.12 -8.40 -5.94
N ARG A 91 1.89 -8.30 -4.63
CA ARG A 91 1.56 -9.41 -3.73
C ARG A 91 0.60 -8.93 -2.65
N PRO A 92 -0.46 -9.67 -2.33
CA PRO A 92 -1.34 -9.31 -1.23
C PRO A 92 -0.60 -9.45 0.11
N LEU A 93 -0.93 -8.58 1.05
CA LEU A 93 -0.44 -8.64 2.43
C LEU A 93 -1.09 -9.81 3.17
N GLY A 94 -0.28 -10.57 3.91
CA GLY A 94 -0.72 -11.77 4.61
C GLY A 94 -1.25 -11.52 6.02
N ASP A 95 -0.76 -10.47 6.69
CA ASP A 95 -0.94 -10.29 8.14
C ASP A 95 -2.10 -9.38 8.52
N VAL A 96 -2.54 -8.55 7.57
CA VAL A 96 -3.69 -7.65 7.74
C VAL A 96 -4.35 -7.37 6.40
N ALA A 97 -5.68 -7.46 6.39
CA ALA A 97 -6.48 -7.02 5.26
C ALA A 97 -6.72 -5.51 5.38
N VAL A 98 -6.18 -4.74 4.43
CA VAL A 98 -6.44 -3.30 4.30
C VAL A 98 -7.21 -3.04 3.02
N ARG A 99 -8.16 -2.11 3.08
CA ARG A 99 -8.94 -1.67 1.92
C ARG A 99 -8.85 -0.16 1.83
N ARG A 100 -8.44 0.33 0.66
CA ARG A 100 -8.50 1.75 0.35
C ARG A 100 -9.89 2.08 -0.19
N SER A 101 -10.57 3.02 0.46
CA SER A 101 -11.92 3.48 0.07
C SER A 101 -11.94 4.99 -0.05
N TYR A 102 -12.69 5.48 -1.02
CA TYR A 102 -12.79 6.89 -1.33
C TYR A 102 -14.22 7.38 -1.14
N THR A 103 -14.37 8.50 -0.46
CA THR A 103 -15.62 9.26 -0.42
C THR A 103 -15.44 10.49 -1.29
N VAL A 104 -16.28 10.64 -2.30
CA VAL A 104 -16.31 11.86 -3.11
C VAL A 104 -17.12 12.92 -2.37
N ALA A 105 -16.46 14.02 -2.03
CA ALA A 105 -17.10 15.19 -1.45
C ALA A 105 -16.97 16.38 -2.41
N SER A 106 -17.98 17.26 -2.40
CA SER A 106 -17.99 18.47 -3.22
C SER A 106 -18.28 19.70 -2.36
N ARG A 107 -17.86 20.87 -2.87
CA ARG A 107 -18.25 22.15 -2.26
C ARG A 107 -19.75 22.41 -2.52
N PRO A 108 -20.45 23.17 -1.66
CA PRO A 108 -21.90 23.38 -1.80
C PRO A 108 -22.37 23.94 -3.16
N ARG A 109 -21.50 24.63 -3.90
CA ARG A 109 -21.83 25.22 -5.22
C ARG A 109 -21.70 24.23 -6.39
N VAL A 110 -21.15 23.04 -6.16
CA VAL A 110 -20.99 22.02 -7.19
C VAL A 110 -22.27 21.20 -7.26
N ALA A 111 -22.96 21.25 -8.39
CA ALA A 111 -24.19 20.49 -8.63
C ALA A 111 -23.95 18.98 -8.41
N ARG A 112 -24.88 18.31 -7.73
CA ARG A 112 -24.78 16.88 -7.40
C ARG A 112 -24.70 16.03 -8.67
N GLU A 113 -25.41 16.44 -9.71
CA GLU A 113 -25.44 15.82 -11.02
C GLU A 113 -24.04 15.78 -11.65
N LEU A 114 -23.28 16.87 -11.52
CA LEU A 114 -21.89 16.93 -12.00
C LEU A 114 -21.00 15.96 -11.22
N VAL A 115 -21.15 15.90 -9.89
CA VAL A 115 -20.40 14.96 -9.05
C VAL A 115 -20.67 13.50 -9.45
N LEU A 116 -21.94 13.18 -9.70
CA LEU A 116 -22.35 11.85 -10.16
C LEU A 116 -21.81 11.54 -11.57
N ALA A 117 -21.82 12.53 -12.47
CA ALA A 117 -21.31 12.39 -13.83
C ALA A 117 -19.80 12.12 -13.87
N VAL A 118 -19.00 12.76 -13.00
CA VAL A 118 -17.54 12.55 -12.95
C VAL A 118 -17.11 11.36 -12.09
N ARG A 119 -18.01 10.77 -11.31
CA ARG A 119 -17.70 9.66 -10.39
C ARG A 119 -16.98 8.51 -11.08
N PRO A 120 -17.38 8.01 -12.28
CA PRO A 120 -16.65 6.93 -12.94
C PRO A 120 -15.20 7.29 -13.28
N ALA A 121 -14.95 8.52 -13.74
CA ALA A 121 -13.61 9.01 -14.03
C ALA A 121 -12.75 9.11 -12.76
N LEU A 122 -13.33 9.58 -11.65
CA LEU A 122 -12.66 9.61 -10.35
C LEU A 122 -12.34 8.21 -9.83
N SER A 123 -13.24 7.25 -9.99
CA SER A 123 -12.99 5.84 -9.62
C SER A 123 -11.84 5.25 -10.41
N LEU A 124 -11.81 5.47 -11.73
CA LEU A 124 -10.73 5.01 -12.58
C LEU A 124 -9.38 5.66 -12.21
N ALA A 125 -9.37 6.97 -12.00
CA ALA A 125 -8.16 7.71 -11.59
C ALA A 125 -7.64 7.26 -10.22
N ALA A 126 -8.53 6.91 -9.30
CA ALA A 126 -8.19 6.33 -7.99
C ALA A 126 -7.74 4.86 -8.08
N GLY A 127 -7.70 4.26 -9.28
CA GLY A 127 -7.36 2.85 -9.47
C GLY A 127 -8.37 1.89 -8.84
N LEU A 128 -9.60 2.36 -8.59
CA LEU A 128 -10.70 1.51 -8.17
C LEU A 128 -11.15 0.70 -9.37
N VAL A 129 -10.73 -0.56 -9.40
CA VAL A 129 -11.36 -1.53 -10.30
C VAL A 129 -12.80 -1.67 -9.82
N THR A 130 -13.76 -1.43 -10.71
CA THR A 130 -15.12 -1.92 -10.46
C THR A 130 -15.00 -3.43 -10.59
N ASP A 131 -15.13 -4.16 -9.49
CA ASP A 131 -15.20 -5.62 -9.55
C ASP A 131 -16.22 -5.99 -10.64
N GLN A 132 -15.73 -6.57 -11.73
CA GLN A 132 -16.54 -7.44 -12.54
C GLN A 132 -16.68 -8.71 -11.68
N GLU A 133 -17.92 -9.11 -11.44
CA GLU A 133 -18.33 -10.29 -10.67
C GLU A 133 -17.29 -11.43 -10.79
N GLU A 134 -16.74 -11.88 -9.66
CA GLU A 134 -16.14 -13.21 -9.60
C GLU A 134 -17.27 -14.22 -9.87
N PRO A 135 -17.21 -15.05 -10.92
CA PRO A 135 -18.12 -16.17 -11.04
C PRO A 135 -17.78 -17.19 -9.93
N ARG A 136 -18.83 -17.65 -9.26
CA ARG A 136 -18.83 -18.68 -8.20
C ARG A 136 -18.03 -19.92 -8.55
#